data_AF-A0AB39VCC6-F1
#
_entry.id   AF-A0AB39VCC6-F1
#
_cell.length_a   1.000
_cell.length_b   1.000
_cell.length_c   1.000
_cell.angle_alpha   90.00
_cell.angle_beta   90.00
_cell.angle_gamma   90.00
#
_symmetry.space_group_name_H-M   'P 1'
#
loop_
_entity.id
_entity.type
_entity.pdbx_description
1 polymer ?
#
loop_
_entity_poly.entity_id
_entity_poly.type
_entity_poly.pdbx_seq_one_letter_code
_entity_poly.pdbx_strand_id
1 'polypeptide(L)' 'MKKILMLIILVLVLVVNCSYFEGAERARRERGRECTYNSRGEAQVCGYIK' A
#
# COMPACT_ATOMS: atom_id res chain seq x y z
N MET A 1 23.81 4.27 -28.44
CA MET A 1 23.27 5.28 -27.50
C MET A 1 21.79 5.10 -27.17
N LYS A 2 20.88 4.92 -28.15
CA LYS A 2 19.42 4.77 -27.92
C LYS A 2 19.02 3.61 -26.97
N LYS A 3 19.76 2.50 -27.00
CA LYS A 3 19.54 1.34 -26.11
C LYS A 3 19.83 1.63 -24.63
N ILE A 4 20.81 2.49 -24.34
CA ILE A 4 21.17 2.88 -22.97
C ILE A 4 20.06 3.74 -22.36
N LEU A 5 19.51 4.67 -23.16
CA LEU A 5 18.38 5.51 -22.73
C LEU A 5 17.15 4.66 -22.37
N MET A 6 16.87 3.63 -23.17
CA MET A 6 15.75 2.73 -22.93
C MET A 6 15.92 1.92 -21.64
N LEU A 7 17.14 1.44 -21.35
CA LEU A 7 17.45 0.75 -20.10
C LEU A 7 17.24 1.65 -18.87
N ILE A 8 17.66 2.92 -18.96
CA ILE A 8 17.46 3.89 -17.88
C ILE A 8 15.97 4.10 -17.59
N ILE A 9 15.14 4.23 -18.63
CA ILE A 9 13.69 4.40 -18.48
C ILE A 9 13.05 3.18 -17.82
N LEU A 10 13.44 1.97 -18.24
CA LEU A 10 12.94 0.72 -17.65
C LEU A 10 13.27 0.61 -16.16
N VAL A 11 14.50 0.94 -15.76
CA VAL A 11 14.92 0.92 -14.36
C VAL A 11 14.15 1.95 -13.54
N LEU A 12 13.98 3.18 -14.05
CA LEU A 12 13.21 4.22 -13.36
C LEU A 12 11.76 3.81 -13.11
N VAL A 13 11.10 3.22 -14.12
CA VAL A 13 9.72 2.75 -13.98
C VAL A 13 9.63 1.65 -12.92
N LEU A 14 10.56 0.69 -12.90
CA LEU A 14 10.57 -0.39 -11.91
C LEU A 14 10.73 0.14 -10.47
N VAL A 15 11.64 1.09 -10.25
CA VAL A 15 11.91 1.65 -8.91
C VAL A 15 10.72 2.47 -8.38
N VAL A 16 10.05 3.24 -9.25
CA VAL A 16 8.86 4.02 -8.86
C VAL A 16 7.70 3.09 -8.49
N ASN A 17 7.49 1.99 -9.22
CA ASN A 17 6.44 1.04 -8.89
C ASN A 17 6.70 0.31 -7.57
N CYS A 18 7.93 -0.12 -7.31
CA CYS A 18 8.28 -0.77 -6.04
C CYS A 18 8.16 0.17 -4.84
N SER A 19 8.65 1.41 -4.95
CA SER A 19 8.58 2.41 -3.88
C SER A 19 7.14 2.88 -3.59
N TYR A 20 6.31 3.02 -4.63
CA TYR A 20 4.89 3.34 -4.47
C TYR A 20 4.12 2.21 -3.78
N PHE A 21 4.40 0.95 -4.14
CA PHE A 21 3.75 -0.20 -3.53
C PHE A 21 4.09 -0.34 -2.04
N GLU A 22 5.38 -0.19 -1.69
CA GLU A 22 5.78 -0.18 -0.28
C GLU A 22 5.14 0.95 0.52
N GLY A 23 5.02 2.16 -0.06
CA GLY A 23 4.36 3.29 0.59
C GLY A 23 2.88 3.02 0.87
N ALA A 24 2.17 2.43 -0.09
CA ALA A 24 0.77 2.05 0.07
C ALA A 24 0.58 0.95 1.13
N GLU A 25 1.51 -0.01 1.20
CA GLU A 25 1.49 -1.08 2.21
C GLU A 25 1.82 -0.56 3.62
N ARG A 26 2.81 0.32 3.75
CA ARG A 26 3.11 1.01 5.02
C ARG A 26 1.92 1.83 5.49
N ALA A 27 1.32 2.63 4.60
CA ALA A 27 0.12 3.40 4.91
C ALA A 27 -1.08 2.53 5.33
N ARG A 28 -1.22 1.30 4.81
CA ARG A 28 -2.25 0.37 5.28
C ARG A 28 -1.93 -0.26 6.64
N ARG A 29 -0.65 -0.56 6.91
CA ARG A 29 -0.23 -1.13 8.20
C ARG A 29 -0.34 -0.12 9.34
N GLU A 30 0.04 1.13 9.09
CA GLU A 30 0.07 2.20 10.10
C GLU A 30 -1.31 2.79 10.42
N ARG A 31 -2.28 2.68 9.50
CA ARG A 31 -3.64 3.21 9.70
C ARG A 31 -4.37 2.61 10.89
N GLY A 32 -3.97 1.44 11.39
CA GLY A 32 -4.70 0.74 12.44
C GLY A 32 -5.99 0.10 11.90
N ARG A 33 -6.59 -0.79 12.71
CA ARG A 33 -7.86 -1.44 12.40
C ARG A 33 -8.93 -0.97 13.37
N GLU A 34 -10.10 -0.65 12.83
CA GLU A 34 -11.27 -0.33 13.62
C GLU A 34 -12.28 -1.45 13.47
N CYS A 35 -12.80 -1.91 14.62
CA CYS A 35 -13.83 -2.93 14.69
C CYS A 35 -15.08 -2.31 15.28
N THR A 36 -16.22 -2.49 14.63
CA THR A 36 -17.53 -2.18 15.20
C THR A 36 -18.00 -3.37 16.01
N TYR A 37 -18.54 -3.08 17.19
CA TYR A 37 -19.03 -4.08 18.12
C TYR A 37 -20.55 -3.95 18.25
N ASN A 38 -21.24 -5.08 18.40
CA ASN A 38 -22.67 -5.06 18.71
C ASN A 38 -22.92 -4.73 20.19
N SER A 39 -24.19 -4.61 20.58
CA SER A 39 -24.60 -4.35 21.96
C SER A 39 -24.19 -5.46 22.95
N ARG A 40 -23.73 -6.61 22.47
CA ARG A 40 -23.20 -7.74 23.25
C ARG A 40 -21.66 -7.79 23.26
N GLY A 41 -20.98 -6.83 22.61
CA GLY A 41 -19.53 -6.78 22.51
C GLY A 41 -18.90 -7.69 21.43
N GLU A 42 -19.70 -8.29 20.54
CA GLU A 42 -19.20 -9.14 19.45
C GLU A 42 -18.80 -8.25 18.27
N ALA A 43 -17.62 -8.51 17.69
CA ALA A 43 -17.14 -7.77 16.51
C ALA A 43 -18.00 -8.11 15.28
N GLN A 44 -18.68 -7.10 14.71
CA GLN A 44 -19.48 -7.25 13.49
C GLN A 44 -18.66 -7.00 12.23
N VAL A 45 -17.88 -5.91 12.20
CA VAL A 45 -17.09 -5.52 11.03
C VAL A 45 -15.75 -4.98 11.50
N CYS A 46 -14.65 -5.55 11.01
CA CYS A 46 -13.31 -5.03 11.23
C CYS A 46 -12.72 -4.58 9.91
N GLY A 47 -12.34 -3.31 9.82
CA GLY A 47 -11.75 -2.70 8.64
C GLY A 47 -10.45 -1.98 8.96
N TYR A 48 -9.68 -1.67 7.92
CA TYR A 48 -8.64 -0.65 8.04
C TYR A 48 -9.32 0.71 8.21
N ILE A 49 -8.81 1.50 9.14
CA ILE A 49 -9.22 2.90 9.29
C ILE A 49 -8.90 3.60 7.97
N LYS A 50 -9.87 4.34 7.40
CA LYS A 50 -9.74 4.94 6.07
C LYS A 50 -8.77 6.11 6.06
#